data_AF-A0A2P4F0R2-F1
#
_entry.id   AF-A0A2P4F0R2-F1
#
_cell.length_a   1.000
_cell.length_b   1.000
_cell.length_c   1.000
_cell.angle_alpha   90.00
_cell.angle_beta   90.00
_cell.angle_gamma   90.00
#
_symmetry.space_group_name_H-M   'P 1'
#
loop_
_entity.id
_entity.type
_entity.pdbx_description
1 polymer ?
#
loop_
_entity_poly.entity_id
_entity_poly.type
_entity_poly.pdbx_seq_one_letter_code
_entity_poly.pdbx_strand_id
1 'polypeptide(L)'
;MAVQRFATTADRQERVTKRVWDAFELEQKGRLAFERRLREKAIARDSIAALPSSDKPQWICQVCGWIYDETVGDPDSGIAPGTRFEDIPDDWMCPECLVTKDDFVLLSV
;
A
#
# COMPACT_ATOMS: atom_id res chain seq x y z
N MET A 1 32.60 -42.11 44.50
CA MET A 1 31.22 -42.58 44.73
C MET A 1 30.27 -41.51 44.21
N ALA A 2 29.60 -41.76 43.08
CA ALA A 2 28.67 -40.81 42.47
C ALA A 2 27.24 -41.14 42.92
N VAL A 3 26.67 -40.30 43.78
CA VAL A 3 25.28 -40.43 44.22
C VAL A 3 24.41 -39.88 43.09
N GLN A 4 23.80 -40.77 42.31
CA GLN A 4 22.83 -40.37 41.30
C GLN A 4 21.65 -39.70 42.01
N ARG A 5 21.45 -38.41 41.74
CA ARG A 5 20.28 -37.65 42.22
C ARG A 5 19.03 -38.21 41.54
N PHE A 6 18.25 -39.00 42.26
CA PHE A 6 16.94 -39.42 41.82
C PHE A 6 16.02 -38.19 41.77
N ALA A 7 15.43 -37.94 40.61
CA ALA A 7 14.51 -36.82 40.43
C ALA A 7 13.29 -36.99 41.33
N THR A 8 12.98 -35.96 42.11
CA THR A 8 11.78 -35.95 42.94
C THR A 8 10.54 -35.77 42.06
N THR A 9 9.35 -36.00 42.62
CA THR A 9 8.08 -35.72 41.95
C THR A 9 7.95 -34.24 41.54
N ALA A 10 8.54 -33.32 42.32
CA ALA A 10 8.62 -31.90 41.98
C ALA A 10 9.49 -31.63 40.74
N ASP A 11 10.68 -32.26 40.64
CA ASP A 11 11.54 -32.19 39.45
C ASP A 11 10.86 -32.76 38.19
N ARG A 12 9.92 -33.70 38.37
CA ARG A 12 9.13 -34.26 37.26
C ARG A 12 8.04 -33.28 36.83
N GLN A 13 7.31 -32.66 37.76
CA GLN A 13 6.28 -31.68 37.43
C GLN A 13 6.87 -30.44 36.75
N GLU A 14 7.99 -29.91 37.24
CA GLU A 14 8.65 -28.75 36.64
C GLU A 14 9.11 -29.01 35.18
N ARG A 15 9.60 -30.22 34.89
CA ARG A 15 9.94 -30.60 33.51
C ARG A 15 8.73 -30.74 32.60
N VAL A 16 7.59 -31.20 33.14
CA VAL A 16 6.35 -31.32 32.36
C VAL A 16 5.78 -29.93 32.08
N THR A 17 5.71 -29.05 33.08
CA THR A 17 5.20 -27.68 32.90
C THR A 17 6.08 -26.87 31.96
N LYS A 18 7.42 -26.99 32.07
CA LYS A 18 8.36 -26.36 31.13
C LYS A 18 8.14 -26.83 29.69
N ARG A 19 8.01 -28.13 29.46
CA ARG A 19 7.77 -28.68 28.11
C ARG A 19 6.45 -28.21 27.50
N VAL A 20 5.40 -28.13 28.31
CA VAL A 20 4.09 -27.62 27.88
C VAL A 20 4.18 -26.14 27.55
N TRP A 21 4.91 -25.37 28.36
CA TRP A 21 5.13 -23.95 28.12
C TRP A 21 5.98 -23.68 26.87
N ASP A 22 7.07 -24.42 26.68
CA ASP A 22 7.93 -24.34 25.49
C ASP A 22 7.12 -24.68 24.21
N ALA A 23 6.22 -25.67 24.28
CA ALA A 23 5.33 -26.02 23.18
C ALA A 23 4.33 -24.89 22.86
N PHE A 24 3.70 -24.31 23.88
CA PHE A 24 2.80 -23.18 23.72
C PHE A 24 3.53 -21.94 23.15
N GLU A 25 4.75 -21.66 23.60
CA GLU A 25 5.55 -20.54 23.09
C GLU A 25 5.91 -20.70 21.60
N LEU A 26 6.16 -21.93 21.15
CA LEU A 26 6.38 -22.24 19.73
C LEU A 26 5.11 -22.02 18.89
N GLU A 27 3.94 -22.40 19.41
CA GLU A 27 2.65 -22.12 18.76
C GLU A 27 2.36 -20.61 18.68
N GLN A 28 2.65 -19.85 19.75
CA GLN A 28 2.48 -18.40 19.76
C GLN A 28 3.48 -17.70 18.81
N LYS A 29 4.73 -18.15 18.74
CA LYS A 29 5.73 -17.65 17.78
C LYS A 29 5.30 -17.89 16.33
N GLY A 30 4.69 -19.04 16.04
CA GLY A 30 4.12 -19.33 14.72
C GLY A 30 3.02 -18.34 14.31
N ARG A 31 2.11 -18.01 15.25
CA ARG A 31 1.05 -17.01 15.04
C ARG A 31 1.61 -15.61 14.78
N LEU A 32 2.57 -15.17 15.59
CA LEU A 32 3.20 -13.85 15.44
C LEU A 32 3.98 -13.73 14.12
N ALA A 33 4.65 -14.80 13.67
CA ALA A 33 5.32 -14.83 12.37
C ALA A 33 4.33 -14.73 11.20
N PHE A 34 3.18 -15.40 11.31
CA PHE A 34 2.09 -15.30 10.32
C PHE A 34 1.48 -13.89 10.29
N GLU A 35 1.21 -13.29 11.45
CA GLU A 35 0.70 -11.93 11.57
C GLU A 35 1.66 -10.87 11.02
N ARG A 36 2.98 -11.01 11.27
CA ARG A 36 4.00 -10.11 10.70
C ARG A 36 3.98 -10.17 9.17
N ARG A 37 3.93 -11.38 8.60
CA ARG A 37 3.86 -11.57 7.14
C ARG A 37 2.57 -11.01 6.53
N LEU A 38 1.46 -11.09 7.24
CA LEU A 38 0.19 -10.48 6.82
C LEU A 38 0.29 -8.96 6.81
N ARG A 39 0.90 -8.34 7.82
CA ARG A 39 1.14 -6.88 7.86
C ARG A 39 2.08 -6.42 6.74
N GLU A 40 3.16 -7.14 6.50
CA GLU A 40 4.08 -6.85 5.38
C GLU A 40 3.37 -6.92 4.02
N LYS A 41 2.52 -7.93 3.80
CA LYS A 41 1.69 -8.04 2.59
C LYS A 41 0.60 -6.96 2.51
N ALA A 42 0.03 -6.54 3.64
CA ALA A 42 -0.97 -5.48 3.68
C ALA A 42 -0.35 -4.13 3.28
N ILE A 43 0.85 -3.80 3.76
CA ILE A 43 1.57 -2.57 3.38
C ILE A 43 1.83 -2.52 1.86
N ALA A 44 2.14 -3.65 1.21
CA ALA A 44 2.32 -3.74 -0.24
C ALA A 44 1.01 -3.55 -1.04
N ARG A 45 -0.14 -3.92 -0.48
CA ARG A 45 -1.45 -3.68 -1.08
C ARG A 45 -1.93 -2.25 -0.84
N ASP A 46 -1.66 -1.71 0.36
CA ASP A 46 -2.05 -0.37 0.73
C ASP A 46 -1.17 0.69 0.03
N SER A 47 -0.01 0.31 -0.51
CA SER A 47 0.76 1.17 -1.43
C SER A 47 0.08 1.37 -2.78
N ILE A 48 -0.89 0.52 -3.16
CA ILE A 48 -1.80 0.75 -4.30
C ILE A 48 -2.98 1.64 -3.87
N ALA A 49 -3.39 1.59 -2.60
CA ALA A 49 -4.41 2.49 -2.02
C ALA A 49 -3.86 3.89 -1.68
N ALA A 50 -2.53 4.05 -1.59
CA ALA A 50 -1.84 5.32 -1.40
C ALA A 50 -1.55 6.07 -2.71
N LEU A 51 -2.15 5.64 -3.84
CA LEU A 51 -2.29 6.54 -4.98
C LEU A 51 -2.98 7.80 -4.45
N PRO A 52 -2.43 9.00 -4.70
CA PRO A 52 -2.99 10.22 -4.16
C PRO A 52 -4.43 10.30 -4.64
N SER A 53 -5.37 10.12 -3.71
CA SER A 53 -6.76 10.48 -3.91
C SER A 53 -6.80 12.00 -3.95
N SER A 54 -6.25 12.56 -5.04
CA SER A 54 -6.29 13.99 -5.29
C SER A 54 -7.76 14.35 -5.31
N ASP A 55 -8.21 15.12 -4.31
CA ASP A 55 -9.60 15.61 -4.20
C ASP A 55 -10.01 16.52 -5.39
N LYS A 56 -9.15 16.65 -6.40
CA LYS A 56 -9.38 17.43 -7.62
C LYS A 56 -9.79 16.51 -8.77
N PRO A 57 -10.67 16.99 -9.65
CA PRO A 57 -11.06 16.24 -10.83
C PRO A 57 -9.86 15.98 -11.74
N GLN A 58 -9.73 14.73 -12.18
CA GLN A 58 -8.77 14.31 -13.20
C GLN A 58 -9.48 14.16 -14.53
N TRP A 59 -8.78 14.41 -15.64
CA TRP A 59 -9.33 14.30 -16.99
C TRP A 59 -8.48 13.33 -17.79
N ILE A 60 -9.10 12.37 -18.48
CA ILE A 60 -8.41 11.40 -19.32
C ILE A 60 -8.63 11.71 -20.79
N CYS A 61 -7.56 11.75 -21.57
CA CYS A 61 -7.63 11.80 -23.02
C CYS A 61 -8.16 10.45 -23.54
N GLN A 62 -9.29 10.46 -24.26
CA GLN A 62 -9.88 9.24 -24.81
C GLN A 62 -9.05 8.61 -25.94
N VAL A 63 -8.16 9.39 -26.57
CA VAL A 63 -7.37 8.95 -27.72
C VAL A 63 -6.10 8.20 -27.29
N CYS A 64 -5.35 8.73 -26.33
CA CYS A 64 -4.08 8.12 -25.88
C CYS A 64 -4.10 7.60 -24.44
N GLY A 65 -5.10 7.96 -23.62
CA GLY A 65 -5.18 7.56 -22.21
C GLY A 65 -4.35 8.40 -21.25
N TRP A 66 -3.78 9.53 -21.68
CA TRP A 66 -3.06 10.45 -20.80
C TRP A 66 -4.00 11.11 -19.78
N ILE A 67 -3.55 11.26 -18.54
CA ILE A 67 -4.34 11.82 -17.44
C ILE A 67 -3.82 13.22 -17.09
N TYR A 68 -4.67 14.22 -17.29
CA TYR A 68 -4.47 15.58 -16.79
C TYR A 68 -4.93 15.65 -15.33
N ASP A 69 -4.00 15.97 -14.42
CA ASP A 69 -4.28 16.23 -13.01
C ASP A 69 -4.21 17.75 -12.76
N GLU A 70 -5.32 18.35 -12.31
CA GLU A 70 -5.38 19.78 -12.01
C GLU A 70 -4.40 20.22 -10.92
N THR A 71 -3.94 19.33 -10.02
CA THR A 71 -2.92 19.66 -9.01
C THR A 71 -1.55 19.86 -9.65
N VAL A 72 -1.23 19.09 -10.69
CA VAL A 72 0.06 19.08 -11.36
C VAL A 72 0.06 20.09 -12.52
N GLY A 73 -1.07 20.24 -13.20
CA GLY A 73 -1.17 21.01 -14.43
C GLY A 73 -0.34 20.40 -15.56
N ASP A 74 0.09 21.24 -16.50
CA ASP A 74 0.99 20.87 -17.59
C ASP A 74 2.03 21.99 -17.80
N PRO A 75 3.07 22.07 -16.94
CA PRO A 75 4.06 23.13 -16.98
C PRO A 75 4.87 23.12 -18.28
N ASP A 76 4.99 21.97 -18.96
CA ASP A 76 5.71 21.84 -20.23
C ASP A 76 4.97 22.55 -21.37
N SER A 77 3.63 22.52 -21.39
CA SER A 77 2.79 23.30 -22.33
C SER A 77 2.40 24.69 -21.82
N GLY A 78 2.89 25.10 -20.65
CA GLY A 78 2.65 26.42 -20.05
C GLY A 78 1.40 26.53 -19.17
N ILE A 79 0.79 25.42 -18.76
CA ILE A 79 -0.34 25.36 -17.83
C ILE A 79 0.18 25.17 -16.41
N ALA A 80 -0.04 26.17 -15.55
CA ALA A 80 0.46 26.14 -14.17
C ALA A 80 -0.24 25.04 -13.32
N PRO A 81 0.45 24.46 -12.33
CA PRO A 81 -0.17 23.57 -11.35
C PRO A 81 -1.31 24.28 -10.62
N GLY A 82 -2.42 23.59 -10.42
CA GLY A 82 -3.64 24.13 -9.80
C GLY A 82 -4.65 24.72 -10.79
N THR A 83 -4.33 24.76 -12.10
CA THR A 83 -5.24 25.26 -13.14
C THR A 83 -6.36 24.25 -13.40
N ARG A 84 -7.62 24.69 -13.36
CA ARG A 84 -8.75 23.84 -13.70
C ARG A 84 -8.74 23.51 -15.18
N PHE A 85 -9.20 22.33 -15.54
CA PHE A 85 -9.29 21.95 -16.95
C PHE A 85 -10.17 22.93 -17.74
N GLU A 86 -11.26 23.43 -17.15
CA GLU A 86 -12.15 24.43 -17.74
C GLU A 86 -11.43 25.75 -18.10
N ASP A 87 -10.42 26.16 -17.32
CA ASP A 87 -9.68 27.40 -17.52
C ASP A 87 -8.57 27.31 -18.59
N ILE A 88 -8.28 26.10 -19.10
CA ILE A 88 -7.29 25.87 -20.15
C ILE A 88 -7.82 26.41 -21.49
N PRO A 89 -7.00 27.15 -22.27
CA PRO A 89 -7.36 27.60 -23.62
C PRO A 89 -7.75 26.45 -24.55
N ASP A 90 -8.70 26.67 -25.47
CA ASP A 90 -9.12 25.65 -26.45
C ASP A 90 -8.01 25.29 -27.47
N ASP A 91 -7.00 26.16 -27.62
CA ASP A 91 -5.82 25.93 -28.47
C ASP A 91 -4.81 24.96 -27.82
N TRP A 92 -4.97 24.63 -26.53
CA TRP A 92 -4.14 23.66 -25.86
C TRP A 92 -4.38 22.26 -26.42
N MET A 93 -3.29 21.52 -26.60
CA MET A 93 -3.30 20.17 -27.15
C MET A 93 -2.65 19.20 -26.16
N CYS A 94 -3.12 17.95 -26.18
CA CYS A 94 -2.55 16.88 -25.38
C CYS A 94 -1.03 16.73 -25.67
N PRO A 95 -0.15 16.74 -24.65
CA PRO A 95 1.30 16.66 -24.87
C PRO A 95 1.76 15.33 -25.47
N GLU A 96 0.97 14.27 -25.31
CA GLU A 96 1.29 12.92 -25.81
C GLU A 96 0.81 12.67 -27.25
N CYS A 97 -0.36 13.20 -27.64
CA CYS A 97 -0.99 12.85 -28.92
C CYS A 97 -1.51 14.04 -29.74
N LEU A 98 -1.37 15.27 -29.22
CA LEU A 98 -1.68 16.53 -29.92
C LEU A 98 -3.14 16.70 -30.34
N VAL A 99 -4.06 15.98 -29.70
CA VAL A 99 -5.51 16.21 -29.86
C VAL A 99 -5.97 17.37 -29.00
N THR A 100 -7.11 17.98 -29.34
CA THR A 100 -7.63 19.14 -28.62
C THR A 100 -8.29 18.73 -27.30
N LYS A 101 -8.64 19.75 -26.51
CA LYS A 101 -9.35 19.63 -25.23
C LYS A 101 -10.68 18.84 -25.32
N ASP A 102 -11.31 18.82 -26.49
CA ASP A 102 -12.61 18.15 -26.71
C ASP A 102 -12.56 16.63 -26.53
N ASP A 103 -11.39 16.01 -26.75
CA ASP A 103 -11.19 14.57 -26.64
C ASP A 103 -10.93 14.09 -25.20
N PHE A 104 -11.03 14.99 -24.21
CA PHE A 104 -10.85 14.67 -22.80
C PHE A 104 -12.19 14.45 -22.09
N VAL A 105 -12.20 13.47 -21.17
CA VAL A 105 -13.35 13.22 -20.29
C VAL A 105 -12.96 13.21 -18.84
N LEU A 106 -13.90 13.65 -18.01
CA LEU A 106 -13.78 13.66 -16.56
C LEU A 106 -13.66 12.21 -16.03
N LEU A 107 -12.56 11.92 -15.34
CA LEU A 107 -12.23 10.64 -14.70
C LEU A 107 -12.67 10.62 -13.22
N SER A 108 -13.75 11.32 -12.87
CA SER A 108 -14.24 11.32 -11.47
C SER A 108 -15.17 10.12 -11.23
N VAL A 109 -14.69 9.14 -10.46
CA VAL A 109 -15.50 8.13 -9.75
C VAL A 109 -15.16 8.21 -8.27
#